data_AF-A0A0Q6VPD2-F1
#
_entry.id   AF-A0A0Q6VPD2-F1
#
_cell.length_a   1.000
_cell.length_b   1.000
_cell.length_c   1.000
_cell.angle_alpha   90.00
_cell.angle_beta   90.00
_cell.angle_gamma   90.00
#
_symmetry.space_group_name_H-M   'P 1'
#
loop_
_entity.id
_entity.type
_entity.pdbx_description
1 polymer ?
#
loop_
_entity_poly.entity_id
_entity_poly.type
_entity_poly.pdbx_seq_one_letter_code
_entity_poly.pdbx_strand_id
1 'polypeptide(L)'
;MQTSTFLVPVAASLLALLAGCAQQSPLLDAQMEQSVRMLNVQQVRYPEAGRQARPADGIDGRAAASAYAQYQKSFQAPEPQPQAFTIGIGSGKGK
;
A
#
# COMPACT_ATOMS: atom_id res chain seq x y z
N MET A 1 -50.11 -14.73 8.50
CA MET A 1 -49.41 -15.53 7.46
C MET A 1 -48.34 -14.74 6.69
N GLN A 2 -48.35 -13.39 6.68
CA GLN A 2 -47.38 -12.56 5.94
C GLN A 2 -45.96 -12.45 6.57
N THR A 3 -45.84 -12.62 7.89
CA THR A 3 -44.56 -12.41 8.62
C THR A 3 -43.54 -13.53 8.41
N SER A 4 -44.00 -14.75 8.09
CA SER A 4 -43.12 -15.91 7.85
C SER A 4 -42.44 -15.85 6.49
N THR A 5 -43.08 -15.24 5.49
CA THR A 5 -42.58 -15.15 4.10
C THR A 5 -41.41 -14.17 3.94
N PHE A 6 -41.33 -13.12 4.76
CA PHE A 6 -40.22 -12.16 4.76
C PHE A 6 -39.00 -12.61 5.57
N LEU A 7 -39.16 -13.60 6.46
CA LEU A 7 -38.08 -14.12 7.31
C LEU A 7 -37.09 -14.99 6.51
N VAL A 8 -37.59 -15.69 5.50
CA VAL A 8 -36.79 -16.54 4.59
C VAL A 8 -35.76 -15.74 3.76
N PRO A 9 -36.12 -14.66 3.04
CA PRO A 9 -35.13 -13.89 2.27
C PRO A 9 -34.11 -13.14 3.15
N VAL A 10 -34.52 -12.71 4.35
CA VAL A 10 -33.61 -12.05 5.32
C VAL A 10 -32.60 -13.06 5.89
N ALA A 11 -33.04 -14.27 6.24
CA ALA A 11 -32.14 -15.33 6.69
C ALA A 11 -31.17 -15.76 5.57
N ALA A 12 -31.65 -15.87 4.33
CA ALA A 12 -30.81 -16.23 3.17
C ALA A 12 -29.72 -15.18 2.88
N SER A 13 -30.06 -13.89 2.95
CA SER A 13 -29.08 -12.80 2.76
C SER A 13 -28.06 -12.73 3.90
N LEU A 14 -28.47 -13.01 5.14
CA LEU A 14 -27.56 -13.08 6.28
C LEU A 14 -26.58 -14.26 6.17
N LEU A 15 -27.06 -15.43 5.72
CA LEU A 15 -26.21 -16.60 5.46
C LEU A 15 -25.22 -16.37 4.32
N ALA A 16 -25.62 -15.66 3.26
CA ALA A 16 -24.72 -15.29 2.16
C ALA A 16 -23.60 -14.33 2.62
N LEU A 17 -23.92 -13.38 3.50
CA LEU A 17 -22.93 -12.47 4.10
C LEU A 17 -21.93 -13.22 5.01
N LEU A 18 -22.39 -14.23 5.76
CA LEU A 18 -21.52 -15.05 6.61
C LEU A 18 -20.66 -16.04 5.81
N ALA A 19 -21.13 -16.52 4.66
CA ALA A 19 -20.37 -17.40 3.78
C ALA A 19 -19.12 -16.72 3.17
N GLY A 20 -19.08 -15.38 3.13
CA GLY A 20 -17.89 -14.63 2.74
C GLY A 20 -16.80 -14.55 3.83
N CYS A 21 -17.15 -14.80 5.09
CA CYS A 21 -16.22 -14.79 6.23
C CYS A 21 -15.68 -16.19 6.56
N ALA A 22 -16.42 -17.24 6.22
CA ALA A 22 -16.03 -18.62 6.44
C ALA A 22 -15.58 -19.26 5.12
N GLN A 23 -14.26 -19.24 4.90
CA GLN A 23 -13.53 -20.28 4.20
C GLN A 23 -13.39 -20.16 2.67
N GLN A 24 -12.70 -19.11 2.21
CA GLN A 24 -12.01 -19.13 0.91
C GLN A 24 -10.65 -19.85 0.96
N SER A 25 -10.12 -20.16 2.16
CA SER A 25 -8.75 -20.65 2.38
C SER A 25 -8.35 -21.85 1.50
N PRO A 26 -9.08 -22.97 1.42
CA PRO A 26 -8.59 -24.14 0.67
C PRO A 26 -8.46 -23.91 -0.85
N LEU A 27 -9.26 -23.00 -1.44
CA LEU A 27 -9.13 -22.65 -2.86
C LEU A 27 -8.03 -21.61 -3.11
N LEU A 28 -7.86 -20.65 -2.20
CA LEU A 28 -6.78 -19.64 -2.29
C LEU A 28 -5.41 -20.26 -1.99
N ASP A 29 -5.33 -21.10 -0.96
CA ASP A 29 -4.10 -21.74 -0.49
C ASP A 29 -3.58 -22.77 -1.49
N ALA A 30 -4.46 -23.35 -2.32
CA ALA A 30 -4.09 -24.30 -3.37
C ALA A 30 -3.08 -23.76 -4.38
N GLN A 31 -3.02 -22.43 -4.57
CA GLN A 31 -2.10 -21.75 -5.50
C GLN A 31 -1.03 -20.92 -4.78
N MET A 32 -1.01 -20.94 -3.44
CA MET A 32 -0.07 -20.13 -2.66
C MET A 32 1.37 -20.53 -2.96
N GLU A 33 1.65 -21.82 -3.05
CA GLU A 33 2.98 -22.35 -3.33
C GLU A 33 3.56 -21.81 -4.64
N GLN A 34 2.77 -21.87 -5.71
CA GLN A 34 3.15 -21.40 -7.03
C GLN A 34 3.32 -19.87 -7.06
N SER A 35 2.45 -19.15 -6.34
CA SER A 35 2.54 -17.69 -6.18
C SER A 35 3.83 -17.28 -5.43
N VAL A 36 4.19 -18.00 -4.37
CA VAL A 36 5.42 -17.78 -3.60
C VAL A 36 6.66 -18.09 -4.44
N ARG A 37 6.64 -19.17 -5.23
CA ARG A 37 7.74 -19.46 -6.15
C ARG A 37 7.94 -18.36 -7.18
N MET A 38 6.86 -17.90 -7.80
CA MET A 38 6.90 -16.81 -8.78
C MET A 38 7.44 -15.53 -8.15
N LEU A 39 6.96 -15.18 -6.95
CA LEU A 39 7.44 -14.02 -6.20
C LEU A 39 8.94 -14.15 -5.88
N ASN A 40 9.39 -15.33 -5.47
CA ASN A 40 10.80 -15.58 -5.18
C ASN A 40 11.67 -15.35 -6.42
N VAL A 41 11.30 -15.90 -7.57
CA VAL A 41 12.03 -15.69 -8.83
C VAL A 41 12.08 -14.21 -9.21
N GLN A 42 11.03 -13.45 -8.94
CA GLN A 42 10.98 -12.01 -9.21
C GLN A 42 11.81 -11.17 -8.21
N GLN A 43 11.88 -11.60 -6.95
CA GLN A 43 12.59 -10.89 -5.89
C GLN A 43 14.08 -11.24 -5.81
N VAL A 44 14.46 -12.46 -6.21
CA VAL A 44 15.85 -12.92 -6.21
C VAL A 44 16.61 -12.23 -7.34
N ARG A 45 17.29 -11.13 -6.99
CA ARG A 45 18.11 -10.35 -7.91
C ARG A 45 19.40 -11.07 -8.33
N TYR A 46 20.02 -11.84 -7.43
CA TYR A 46 21.32 -12.50 -7.65
C TYR A 46 21.30 -13.96 -7.17
N PRO A 47 20.85 -14.91 -8.00
CA PRO A 47 20.75 -16.32 -7.61
C PRO A 47 22.12 -16.98 -7.31
N GLU A 48 23.21 -16.50 -7.90
CA GLU A 48 24.57 -17.05 -7.75
C GLU A 48 25.44 -16.29 -6.72
N ALA A 49 24.84 -15.48 -5.85
CA ALA A 49 25.58 -14.60 -4.93
C ALA A 49 26.59 -15.31 -4.01
N GLY A 50 26.37 -16.59 -3.69
CA GLY A 50 27.31 -17.38 -2.89
C GLY A 50 28.53 -17.91 -3.66
N ARG A 51 28.48 -17.93 -5.00
CA ARG A 51 29.55 -18.46 -5.86
C ARG A 51 30.37 -17.38 -6.54
N GLN A 52 29.80 -16.17 -6.65
CA GLN A 52 30.44 -15.02 -7.27
C GLN A 52 30.55 -13.90 -6.25
N ALA A 53 31.78 -13.57 -5.86
CA ALA A 53 32.06 -12.41 -5.02
C ALA A 53 31.87 -11.12 -5.86
N ARG A 54 30.63 -10.64 -5.96
CA ARG A 54 30.31 -9.33 -6.51
C ARG A 54 30.09 -8.34 -5.38
N PRO A 55 30.61 -7.10 -5.47
CA PRO A 55 30.22 -6.05 -4.55
C PRO A 55 28.69 -5.90 -4.55
N ALA A 56 28.09 -5.73 -3.38
CA ALA A 56 26.66 -5.47 -3.27
C ALA A 56 26.32 -4.15 -3.98
N ASP A 57 25.18 -4.09 -4.68
CA ASP A 57 24.64 -2.81 -5.15
C ASP A 57 24.10 -2.04 -3.94
N GLY A 58 25.02 -1.35 -3.25
CA GLY A 58 24.73 -0.51 -2.10
C GLY A 58 24.38 0.93 -2.49
N ILE A 59 23.95 1.69 -1.50
CA ILE A 59 23.87 3.15 -1.60
C ILE A 59 25.28 3.73 -1.51
N ASP A 60 25.60 4.74 -2.33
CA ASP A 60 26.87 5.44 -2.18
C ASP A 60 26.89 6.28 -0.90
N GLY A 61 28.08 6.59 -0.39
CA GLY A 61 28.21 7.28 0.89
C GLY A 61 27.56 8.68 0.93
N ARG A 62 27.51 9.39 -0.21
CA ARG A 62 26.90 10.72 -0.27
C ARG A 62 25.37 10.61 -0.25
N ALA A 63 24.82 9.67 -1.00
CA ALA A 63 23.39 9.38 -0.96
C ALA A 63 22.95 8.87 0.43
N ALA A 64 23.77 8.05 1.09
CA ALA A 64 23.50 7.60 2.46
C ALA A 64 23.47 8.77 3.45
N ALA A 65 24.45 9.66 3.37
CA ALA A 65 24.53 10.84 4.23
C ALA A 65 23.33 11.79 4.02
N SER A 66 22.93 12.04 2.77
CA SER A 66 21.78 12.89 2.47
C SER A 66 20.46 12.28 2.94
N ALA A 67 20.27 10.96 2.74
CA ALA A 67 19.10 10.24 3.23
C ALA A 67 18.99 10.32 4.75
N TYR A 68 20.10 10.16 5.47
CA TYR A 68 20.13 10.27 6.92
C TYR A 68 19.87 11.70 7.42
N ALA A 69 20.39 12.72 6.73
CA ALA A 69 20.09 14.12 7.04
C ALA A 69 18.59 14.43 6.84
N GLN A 70 17.99 13.94 5.75
CA GLN A 70 16.56 14.13 5.48
C GLN A 70 15.70 13.40 6.51
N TYR A 71 16.10 12.19 6.91
CA TYR A 71 15.44 11.44 7.98
C TYR A 71 15.43 12.25 9.28
N GLN A 72 16.57 12.78 9.71
CA GLN A 72 16.63 13.65 10.90
C GLN A 72 15.74 14.89 10.76
N LYS A 73 15.73 15.53 9.59
CA LYS A 73 14.89 16.71 9.33
C LYS A 73 13.39 16.39 9.44
N SER A 74 12.97 15.17 9.12
CA SER A 74 11.56 14.76 9.20
C SER A 74 10.99 14.75 10.61
N PHE A 75 11.84 14.71 11.65
CA PHE A 75 11.43 14.81 13.06
C PHE A 75 11.47 16.23 13.61
N GLN A 76 11.96 17.19 12.83
CA GLN A 76 11.94 18.60 13.20
C GLN A 76 10.55 19.17 12.93
N ALA A 77 10.14 20.17 13.71
CA ALA A 77 8.90 20.89 13.44
C ALA A 77 8.92 21.41 11.99
N PRO A 78 7.81 21.29 11.23
CA PRO A 78 7.77 21.79 9.86
C PRO A 78 8.23 23.25 9.82
N GLU A 79 9.19 23.55 8.95
CA GLU A 79 9.55 24.94 8.63
C GLU A 79 8.27 25.70 8.28
N PRO A 80 8.02 26.89 8.86
CA PRO A 80 6.85 27.69 8.52
C PRO A 80 6.81 27.88 7.00
N GLN A 81 5.83 27.25 6.35
CA GLN A 81 5.68 27.44 4.92
C GLN A 81 5.25 28.89 4.68
N PRO A 82 5.99 29.68 3.89
CA PRO A 82 5.50 30.99 3.50
C PRO A 82 4.15 30.77 2.81
N GLN A 83 3.12 31.49 3.26
CA GLN A 83 1.75 31.40 2.77
C GLN A 83 1.72 31.75 1.28
N ALA A 84 1.94 30.77 0.41
CA ALA A 84 2.19 30.97 -1.00
C ALA A 84 0.90 30.95 -1.81
N PHE A 85 -0.10 31.79 -1.49
CA PHE A 85 -1.20 32.11 -2.40
C PHE A 85 -1.74 33.52 -2.12
N THR A 86 -1.11 34.56 -2.64
CA THR A 86 -1.77 35.86 -2.84
C THR A 86 -2.46 35.85 -4.21
N ILE A 87 -3.69 35.37 -4.26
CA ILE A 87 -4.54 35.50 -5.46
C ILE A 87 -5.18 36.89 -5.40
N GLY A 88 -4.57 37.87 -6.06
CA GLY A 88 -5.13 39.21 -6.20
C GLY A 88 -6.15 39.27 -7.34
N ILE A 89 -7.44 39.15 -7.04
CA ILE A 89 -8.50 39.54 -7.98
C ILE A 89 -8.84 41.02 -7.77
N GLY A 90 -8.34 41.88 -8.65
CA GLY A 90 -8.72 43.29 -8.69
C GLY A 90 -10.14 43.44 -9.22
N SER A 91 -11.09 43.83 -8.37
CA SER A 91 -12.44 44.20 -8.78
C SER A 91 -12.41 45.59 -9.43
N GLY A 92 -12.29 45.59 -10.77
CA GLY A 92 -12.49 46.79 -11.58
C GLY A 92 -13.93 47.27 -11.50
N LYS A 93 -14.20 48.26 -10.65
CA LYS A 93 -15.44 49.06 -10.65
C LYS A 93 -15.34 50.05 -11.82
N GLY A 94 -15.70 49.61 -13.03
CA GLY A 94 -15.96 50.50 -14.16
C GLY A 94 -17.15 51.39 -13.84
N LYS A 95 -16.94 52.70 -13.92
CA LYS A 95 -17.99 53.72 -13.87
C LYS A 95 -18.82 53.70 -15.14
#